data_AF-A0A843WKQ5-F1
#
_entry.id   AF-A0A843WKQ5-F1
#
_cell.length_a   1.000
_cell.length_b   1.000
_cell.length_c   1.000
_cell.angle_alpha   90.00
_cell.angle_beta   90.00
_cell.angle_gamma   90.00
#
_symmetry.space_group_name_H-M   'P 1'
#
loop_
_entity.id
_entity.type
_entity.pdbx_description
1 polymer ?
#
loop_
_entity_poly.entity_id
_entity_poly.type
_entity_poly.pdbx_seq_one_letter_code
_entity_poly.pdbx_strand_id
1 'polypeptide(L)'
;MTLWRERVPTWMKRDYWQGLCNIWAEERWQETSTIMKVNQAANLEANKHTSGSVFFVTHQFILEKELKRPPTFQEVFDKTHEKKGMDQYISNRAREVAESYSQ
;
A
#
# COMPACT_ATOMS: atom_id res chain seq x y z
N MET A 1 26.23 8.64 10.12
CA MET A 1 25.53 7.93 11.20
C MET A 1 24.08 7.71 10.79
N THR A 2 23.67 6.48 10.52
CA THR A 2 22.29 6.14 10.14
C THR A 2 21.42 6.18 11.40
N LEU A 3 20.56 7.19 11.52
CA LEU A 3 19.72 7.53 12.68
C LEU A 3 18.81 6.39 13.20
N TRP A 4 18.72 5.27 12.47
CA TRP A 4 17.85 4.14 12.78
C TRP A 4 18.37 3.31 13.94
N ARG A 5 19.70 3.12 14.06
CA ARG A 5 20.28 2.19 15.05
C ARG A 5 19.94 2.56 16.50
N GLU A 6 19.81 3.85 16.77
CA GLU A 6 19.53 4.38 18.11
C GLU A 6 18.04 4.38 18.47
N ARG A 7 17.15 4.19 17.48
CA ARG A 7 15.69 4.24 17.65
C ARG A 7 15.07 2.84 17.69
N VAL A 8 15.48 2.04 18.67
CA VAL A 8 14.96 0.68 18.85
C VAL A 8 13.49 0.73 19.27
N PRO A 9 12.56 0.04 18.57
CA PRO A 9 11.17 -0.07 19.01
C PRO A 9 11.05 -0.81 20.36
N THR A 10 10.16 -0.36 21.24
CA THR A 10 9.95 -0.93 22.58
C THR A 10 9.51 -2.40 22.57
N TRP A 11 8.89 -2.83 21.48
CA TRP A 11 8.37 -4.19 21.29
C TRP A 11 9.36 -5.15 20.62
N MET A 12 10.53 -4.67 20.16
CA MET A 12 11.51 -5.48 19.44
C MET A 12 12.81 -5.61 20.24
N LYS A 13 13.40 -6.81 20.26
CA LYS A 13 14.74 -6.99 20.84
C LYS A 13 15.77 -6.21 20.03
N ARG A 14 16.74 -5.63 20.73
CA ARG A 14 17.82 -4.83 20.15
C ARG A 14 18.59 -5.56 19.06
N ASP A 15 18.90 -6.84 19.24
CA ASP A 15 19.70 -7.60 18.27
C ASP A 15 18.97 -7.80 16.94
N TYR A 16 17.64 -8.03 16.98
CA TYR A 16 16.83 -8.08 15.75
C TYR A 16 16.77 -6.73 15.05
N TRP A 17 16.57 -5.64 15.80
CA TRP A 17 16.61 -4.29 15.24
C TRP A 17 17.96 -3.98 14.60
N GLN A 18 19.05 -4.40 15.25
CA GLN A 18 20.40 -4.18 14.76
C GLN A 18 20.67 -4.96 13.47
N GLY A 19 20.15 -6.18 13.36
CA GLY A 19 20.19 -6.99 12.15
C GLY A 19 19.45 -6.33 10.98
N LEU A 20 18.21 -5.85 11.22
CA LEU A 20 17.45 -5.10 10.21
C LEU A 20 18.19 -3.82 9.76
N CYS A 21 18.75 -3.07 10.71
CA CYS A 21 19.55 -1.89 10.40
C CYS A 21 20.83 -2.20 9.59
N ASN A 22 21.38 -3.42 9.71
CA ASN A 22 22.51 -3.84 8.88
C ASN A 22 22.05 -4.09 7.44
N ILE A 23 20.95 -4.83 7.26
CA ILE A 23 20.36 -5.10 5.94
C ILE A 23 19.99 -3.79 5.23
N TRP A 24 19.32 -2.87 5.93
CA TRP A 24 18.94 -1.59 5.34
C TRP A 24 20.12 -0.66 5.05
N ALA A 25 21.26 -0.90 5.69
CA ALA A 25 22.49 -0.16 5.43
C ALA A 25 23.25 -0.69 4.21
N GLU A 26 22.93 -1.89 3.70
CA GLU A 26 23.55 -2.43 2.49
C GLU A 26 23.28 -1.51 1.28
N GLU A 27 24.30 -1.31 0.44
CA GLU A 27 24.22 -0.44 -0.73
C GLU A 27 23.07 -0.82 -1.66
N ARG A 28 22.94 -2.12 -1.98
CA ARG A 28 21.83 -2.66 -2.77
C ARG A 28 20.45 -2.24 -2.24
N TRP A 29 20.28 -2.23 -0.92
CA TRP A 29 19.01 -1.84 -0.31
C TRP A 29 18.78 -0.34 -0.43
N GLN A 30 19.80 0.48 -0.19
CA GLN A 30 19.72 1.93 -0.33
C GLN A 30 19.44 2.37 -1.77
N GLU A 31 20.09 1.74 -2.75
CA GLU A 31 19.85 1.98 -4.18
C GLU A 31 18.40 1.65 -4.54
N THR A 32 17.94 0.45 -4.17
CA THR A 32 16.55 0.03 -4.43
C THR A 32 15.56 0.99 -3.77
N SER A 33 15.78 1.35 -2.50
CA SER A 33 14.94 2.30 -1.77
C SER A 33 14.91 3.67 -2.43
N THR A 34 16.04 4.14 -2.98
CA THR A 34 16.13 5.44 -3.66
C THR A 34 15.38 5.41 -4.97
N ILE A 35 15.58 4.38 -5.79
CA ILE A 35 14.84 4.18 -7.06
C ILE A 35 13.33 4.11 -6.79
N MET A 36 12.90 3.34 -5.81
CA MET A 36 11.48 3.22 -5.46
C MET A 36 10.89 4.57 -5.01
N LYS A 37 11.64 5.35 -4.22
CA LYS A 37 11.21 6.70 -3.80
C LYS A 37 11.11 7.66 -4.98
N VAL A 38 12.06 7.62 -5.90
CA VAL A 38 12.03 8.43 -7.13
C VAL A 38 10.86 8.01 -8.01
N ASN A 39 10.63 6.71 -8.23
CA ASN A 39 9.50 6.20 -9.01
C ASN A 39 8.15 6.60 -8.38
N GLN A 40 8.03 6.52 -7.06
CA GLN A 40 6.84 6.95 -6.35
C GLN A 40 6.60 8.46 -6.46
N ALA A 41 7.66 9.27 -6.40
CA ALA A 41 7.56 10.72 -6.56
C ALA A 41 7.28 11.15 -8.01
N ALA A 42 7.84 10.44 -8.98
CA ALA A 42 7.68 10.71 -10.40
C ALA A 42 6.26 10.41 -10.92
N ASN A 43 5.55 9.48 -10.27
CA ASN A 43 4.19 9.11 -10.68
C ASN A 43 3.23 9.12 -9.49
N LEU A 44 2.76 10.31 -9.13
CA LEU A 44 1.73 10.51 -8.11
C LEU A 44 0.40 9.81 -8.46
N GLU A 45 0.19 9.46 -9.72
CA GLU A 45 -0.97 8.74 -10.26
C GLU A 45 -0.71 7.23 -10.45
N ALA A 46 0.45 6.72 -10.03
CA ALA A 46 0.71 5.28 -10.00
C ALA A 46 -0.33 4.59 -9.10
N ASN A 47 -0.62 3.30 -9.37
CA ASN A 47 -1.65 2.48 -8.71
C ASN A 47 -1.60 2.58 -7.16
N LYS A 48 -2.21 3.62 -6.61
CA LYS A 48 -2.30 3.86 -5.17
C LYS A 48 -3.41 2.98 -4.63
N HIS A 49 -3.04 2.10 -3.72
CA HIS A 49 -3.96 1.20 -3.04
C HIS A 49 -4.12 1.67 -1.59
N THR A 50 -5.36 1.89 -1.12
CA THR A 50 -5.61 2.37 0.26
C THR A 50 -5.71 1.26 1.29
N SER A 51 -5.69 0.01 0.82
CA SER A 51 -5.99 -1.17 1.62
C SER A 51 -4.78 -1.79 2.33
N GLY A 52 -3.61 -1.15 2.20
CA GLY A 52 -2.38 -1.62 2.84
C GLY A 52 -1.91 -2.97 2.28
N SER A 53 -1.26 -3.77 3.11
CA SER A 53 -0.71 -5.10 2.73
C SER A 53 -1.74 -6.22 2.84
N VAL A 54 -3.01 -5.93 2.59
CA VAL A 54 -4.09 -6.92 2.58
C VAL A 54 -4.41 -7.29 1.14
N PHE A 55 -4.51 -8.59 0.87
CA PHE A 55 -4.80 -9.07 -0.48
C PHE A 55 -6.21 -8.69 -0.93
N PHE A 56 -6.37 -8.41 -2.23
CA PHE A 56 -7.66 -8.10 -2.86
C PHE A 56 -8.74 -9.15 -2.56
N VAL A 57 -8.37 -10.43 -2.57
CA VAL A 57 -9.26 -11.56 -2.23
C VAL A 57 -9.78 -11.46 -0.79
N THR A 58 -8.94 -11.01 0.14
CA THR A 58 -9.38 -10.79 1.53
C THR A 58 -10.41 -9.66 1.61
N HIS A 59 -10.22 -8.58 0.84
CA HIS A 59 -11.22 -7.51 0.74
C HIS A 59 -12.54 -8.00 0.15
N GLN A 60 -12.49 -8.87 -0.86
CA GLN A 60 -13.66 -9.50 -1.46
C GLN A 60 -14.44 -10.32 -0.41
N PHE A 61 -13.76 -11.19 0.34
CA PHE A 61 -14.41 -12.01 1.39
C PHE A 61 -15.02 -11.17 2.51
N ILE A 62 -14.35 -10.10 2.93
CA ILE A 62 -14.88 -9.18 3.94
C ILE A 62 -16.14 -8.48 3.41
N LEU A 63 -16.09 -8.00 2.16
CA LEU A 63 -17.21 -7.29 1.54
C LEU A 63 -18.40 -8.21 1.26
N GLU A 64 -18.17 -9.47 0.88
CA GLU A 64 -19.22 -10.48 0.72
C GLU A 64 -20.03 -10.68 2.02
N LYS A 65 -19.34 -10.75 3.16
CA LYS A 65 -19.98 -10.86 4.47
C LYS A 65 -20.79 -9.62 4.84
N GLU A 66 -20.29 -8.42 4.51
CA GLU A 66 -20.97 -7.15 4.74
C GLU A 66 -22.24 -7.01 3.88
N LEU A 67 -22.15 -7.33 2.59
CA LEU A 67 -23.25 -7.22 1.63
C LEU A 67 -24.25 -8.39 1.71
N LYS A 68 -23.87 -9.50 2.35
CA LYS A 68 -24.62 -10.77 2.39
C LYS A 68 -24.93 -11.32 0.99
N ARG A 69 -24.07 -10.99 0.02
CA ARG A 69 -24.08 -11.47 -1.35
C ARG A 69 -22.65 -11.36 -1.92
N PRO A 70 -22.33 -12.10 -3.00
CA PRO A 70 -21.09 -11.90 -3.71
C PRO A 70 -20.96 -10.44 -4.19
N PRO A 71 -19.85 -9.75 -3.90
CA PRO A 71 -19.60 -8.41 -4.39
C PRO A 71 -19.18 -8.47 -5.86
N THR A 72 -19.48 -7.41 -6.61
CA THR A 72 -18.94 -7.23 -7.96
C THR A 72 -17.46 -6.84 -7.88
N PHE A 73 -16.73 -7.00 -8.98
CA PHE A 73 -15.35 -6.53 -9.06
C PHE A 73 -15.25 -5.01 -8.81
N GLN A 74 -16.21 -4.24 -9.33
CA GLN A 74 -16.29 -2.79 -9.14
C GLN A 74 -16.43 -2.45 -7.65
N GLU A 75 -17.32 -3.11 -6.91
CA GLU A 75 -17.50 -2.85 -5.48
C GLU A 75 -16.24 -3.13 -4.65
N VAL A 76 -15.47 -4.17 -5.01
CA VAL A 76 -14.19 -4.45 -4.36
C VAL A 76 -13.13 -3.43 -4.78
N PHE A 77 -13.14 -3.00 -6.04
CA PHE A 77 -12.23 -1.99 -6.56
C PHE A 77 -12.44 -0.65 -5.86
N ASP A 78 -13.68 -0.17 -5.76
CA ASP A 78 -14.08 1.07 -5.10
C ASP A 78 -13.64 1.07 -3.64
N LYS A 79 -13.97 0.01 -2.89
CA LYS A 79 -13.57 -0.16 -1.49
C LYS A 79 -12.05 -0.08 -1.27
N THR A 80 -11.26 -0.42 -2.30
CA THR A 80 -9.80 -0.51 -2.20
C THR A 80 -9.04 0.66 -2.83
N HIS A 81 -9.73 1.55 -3.57
CA HIS A 81 -9.14 2.67 -4.30
C HIS A 81 -9.86 4.01 -4.07
N GLU A 82 -10.89 4.06 -3.24
CA GLU A 82 -11.49 5.28 -2.73
C GLU A 82 -10.76 5.83 -1.50
N LYS A 83 -10.80 7.16 -1.34
CA LYS A 83 -10.37 7.82 -0.11
C LYS A 83 -11.42 7.61 0.96
N LYS A 84 -11.05 6.99 2.09
CA LYS A 84 -11.97 6.79 3.22
C LYS A 84 -12.66 8.11 3.62
N GLY A 85 -13.99 8.11 3.57
CA GLY A 85 -14.82 9.25 3.97
C GLY A 85 -14.94 10.36 2.92
N MET A 86 -14.44 10.14 1.70
CA MET A 86 -14.67 11.01 0.55
C MET A 86 -15.18 10.14 -0.60
N ASP A 87 -16.23 10.58 -1.28
CA ASP A 87 -16.76 9.94 -2.50
C ASP A 87 -15.85 10.26 -3.71
N GLN A 88 -14.56 9.94 -3.58
CA GLN A 88 -13.51 10.26 -4.54
C GLN A 88 -12.42 9.18 -4.54
N TYR A 89 -12.00 8.78 -5.74
CA TYR A 89 -10.84 7.92 -5.94
C TYR A 89 -9.55 8.57 -5.44
N ILE A 90 -8.59 7.74 -5.03
CA ILE A 90 -7.30 8.20 -4.54
C ILE A 90 -6.36 8.73 -5.65
N SER A 91 -6.68 8.43 -6.91
CA SER A 91 -5.93 8.87 -8.09
C SER A 91 -6.89 8.99 -9.30
N ASN A 92 -6.55 9.85 -10.26
CA ASN A 92 -7.22 9.94 -11.54
C ASN A 92 -7.14 8.62 -12.31
N ARG A 93 -6.02 7.91 -12.19
CA ARG A 93 -5.86 6.58 -12.78
C ARG A 93 -6.86 5.57 -12.21
N ALA A 94 -7.09 5.58 -10.89
CA ALA A 94 -8.10 4.70 -10.30
C ALA A 94 -9.51 5.03 -10.80
N ARG A 95 -9.84 6.31 -10.94
CA ARG A 95 -11.09 6.76 -11.57
C ARG A 95 -11.21 6.28 -13.01
N GLU A 96 -10.18 6.48 -13.84
CA GLU A 96 -10.18 6.04 -15.25
C GLU A 96 -10.34 4.52 -15.38
N VAL A 97 -9.70 3.75 -14.49
CA VAL A 97 -9.88 2.30 -14.44
C VAL A 97 -11.32 1.95 -14.10
N ALA A 98 -11.90 2.52 -13.04
CA ALA A 98 -13.31 2.29 -12.67
C ALA A 98 -14.27 2.65 -13.81
N GLU A 99 -14.04 3.77 -14.48
CA GLU A 99 -14.84 4.20 -15.64
C GLU A 99 -14.73 3.21 -16.81
N SER A 100 -13.55 2.65 -17.07
CA SER A 100 -13.36 1.68 -18.16
C SER A 100 -14.10 0.35 -17.94
N TYR A 101 -14.34 -0.04 -16.68
CA TYR A 101 -15.12 -1.22 -16.32
C TYR A 101 -16.63 -0.95 -16.19
N SER A 102 -17.04 0.32 -16.32
CA SER A 102 -18.45 0.74 -16.26
C SER A 102 -19.12 0.87 -17.64
N GLN A 103 -18.39 0.56 -18.72
CA GLN A 103 -18.88 0.61 -20.11
C GLN A 103 -19.53 -0.69 -20.58
#